data_AF-A0A150GCS7-F1
#
_entry.id   AF-A0A150GCS7-F1
#
_cell.length_a   1.000
_cell.length_b   1.000
_cell.length_c   1.000
_cell.angle_alpha   90.00
_cell.angle_beta   90.00
_cell.angle_gamma   90.00
#
_symmetry.space_group_name_H-M   'P 1'
#
loop_
_entity.id
_entity.type
_entity.pdbx_description
1 polymer ?
#
loop_
_entity_poly.entity_id
_entity_poly.type
_entity_poly.pdbx_seq_one_letter_code
_entity_poly.pdbx_strand_id
1 'polypeptide(L)' 'MPLGVDINEYEYRVLLDLLKKGHPNATSKIGAGLCGFQVRAYPGADNAEARAFYAVRRDGTAEDFSYIKCLGVLFPGA' A
#
# COMPACT_ATOMS: atom_id res chain seq x y z
N MET A 1 11.10 7.35 4.54
CA MET A 1 11.30 5.91 4.35
C MET A 1 12.20 5.67 3.15
N PRO A 2 13.20 4.79 3.26
CA PRO A 2 13.98 4.35 2.11
C PRO A 2 13.09 3.68 1.06
N LEU A 3 13.40 3.87 -0.22
CA LEU A 3 12.62 3.28 -1.31
C LEU A 3 12.95 1.80 -1.49
N GLY A 4 11.95 0.99 -1.79
CA GLY A 4 12.13 -0.44 -2.10
C GLY A 4 12.51 -1.31 -0.92
N VAL A 5 12.47 -0.78 0.30
CA VAL A 5 12.74 -1.52 1.55
C VAL A 5 11.42 -1.77 2.26
N ASP A 6 11.28 -2.97 2.82
CA ASP A 6 10.10 -3.34 3.60
C ASP A 6 9.98 -2.45 4.84
N ILE A 7 8.77 -1.97 5.10
CA ILE A 7 8.47 -1.20 6.29
C ILE A 7 8.48 -2.09 7.54
N ASN A 8 8.58 -1.47 8.73
CA ASN A 8 8.61 -2.22 9.97
C ASN A 8 7.25 -2.87 10.32
N GLU A 9 7.26 -3.78 11.29
CA GLU A 9 6.08 -4.57 11.69
C GLU A 9 4.89 -3.70 12.18
N TYR A 10 5.14 -2.56 12.81
CA TYR A 10 4.06 -1.68 13.28
C TYR A 10 3.37 -1.00 12.11
N GLU A 11 4.14 -0.42 11.20
CA GLU A 11 3.64 0.23 9.99
C GLU A 11 2.95 -0.80 9.07
N TYR A 12 3.51 -2.01 8.98
CA TYR A 12 2.90 -3.13 8.28
C TYR A 12 1.48 -3.42 8.77
N ARG A 13 1.29 -3.54 10.10
CA ARG A 13 -0.03 -3.82 10.69
C ARG A 13 -1.03 -2.71 10.40
N VAL A 14 -0.60 -1.45 10.49
CA VAL A 14 -1.45 -0.30 10.16
C VAL A 14 -1.87 -0.31 8.69
N LEU A 15 -0.93 -0.52 7.76
CA LEU A 15 -1.24 -0.56 6.33
C LEU A 15 -2.06 -1.79 5.94
N LEU A 16 -1.83 -2.93 6.58
CA LEU A 16 -2.62 -4.14 6.35
C LEU A 16 -4.09 -3.93 6.73
N ASP A 17 -4.33 -3.33 7.90
CA ASP A 17 -5.68 -3.01 8.36
C ASP A 17 -6.34 -1.95 7.47
N LEU A 18 -5.59 -0.90 7.10
CA LEU A 18 -6.06 0.13 6.18
C LEU A 18 -6.45 -0.46 4.83
N LEU A 19 -5.61 -1.33 4.26
CA LEU A 19 -5.87 -1.98 2.98
C LEU A 19 -7.10 -2.89 3.08
N LYS A 20 -7.17 -3.75 4.10
CA LYS A 20 -8.27 -4.70 4.28
C LYS A 20 -9.62 -4.03 4.48
N LYS A 21 -9.66 -2.95 5.25
CA LYS A 21 -10.91 -2.27 5.64
C LYS A 21 -11.30 -1.17 4.65
N GLY A 22 -10.32 -0.49 4.05
CA GLY A 22 -10.56 0.71 3.24
C GLY A 22 -10.51 0.50 1.73
N HIS A 23 -9.92 -0.60 1.22
CA HIS A 23 -9.83 -0.82 -0.23
C HIS A 23 -10.93 -1.78 -0.72
N PRO A 24 -11.79 -1.38 -1.69
CA PRO A 24 -12.90 -2.22 -2.15
C PRO A 24 -12.44 -3.54 -2.77
N ASN A 25 -11.25 -3.56 -3.39
CA ASN A 25 -10.63 -4.75 -3.97
C ASN A 25 -9.46 -5.29 -3.13
N ALA A 26 -9.52 -5.21 -1.80
CA ALA A 26 -8.44 -5.62 -0.91
C ALA A 26 -7.96 -7.06 -1.17
N THR A 27 -8.87 -8.00 -1.41
CA THR A 27 -8.55 -9.40 -1.74
C THR A 27 -7.62 -9.51 -2.95
N SER A 28 -7.87 -8.72 -4.00
CA SER A 28 -7.02 -8.70 -5.20
C SER A 28 -5.64 -8.11 -4.91
N LYS A 29 -5.57 -7.05 -4.10
CA LYS A 29 -4.29 -6.44 -3.71
C LYS A 29 -3.45 -7.41 -2.86
N ILE A 30 -4.09 -8.16 -1.96
CA ILE A 30 -3.43 -9.18 -1.12
C ILE A 30 -3.00 -10.40 -1.94
N GLY A 31 -3.82 -10.84 -2.89
CA GLY A 31 -3.52 -11.98 -3.77
C GLY A 31 -3.16 -13.25 -2.98
N ALA A 32 -2.01 -13.86 -3.30
CA ALA A 32 -1.47 -15.04 -2.62
C ALA A 32 -0.97 -14.80 -1.17
N GLY A 33 -1.23 -13.61 -0.61
CA GLY A 33 -0.73 -13.15 0.68
C GLY A 33 0.44 -12.19 0.54
N LEU A 34 0.60 -11.31 1.53
CA LEU A 34 1.66 -10.29 1.55
C LEU A 34 2.90 -10.79 2.30
N CYS A 35 4.08 -10.42 1.81
CA CYS A 35 5.34 -10.53 2.54
C CYS A 35 5.74 -9.20 3.21
N GLY A 36 5.26 -8.07 2.67
CA GLY A 36 5.56 -6.75 3.22
C GLY A 36 4.85 -5.62 2.48
N PHE A 37 5.12 -4.40 2.92
CA PHE A 37 4.78 -3.19 2.19
C PHE A 37 6.05 -2.38 1.97
N GLN A 38 6.14 -1.70 0.83
CA GLN A 38 7.27 -0.86 0.48
C GLN A 38 6.80 0.50 0.03
N VAL A 39 7.60 1.52 0.30
CA VAL A 39 7.47 2.80 -0.39
C VAL A 39 8.27 2.74 -1.68
N ARG A 40 7.64 3.01 -2.82
CA ARG A 40 8.33 3.10 -4.11
C ARG A 40 7.94 4.39 -4.82
N ALA A 41 8.74 4.79 -5.81
CA ALA A 41 8.36 5.89 -6.71
C ALA A 41 7.10 5.50 -7.48
N TYR A 42 6.14 6.42 -7.56
CA TYR A 42 4.91 6.22 -8.32
C TYR A 42 5.17 6.52 -9.80
N PRO A 43 4.96 5.55 -10.72
CA PRO A 43 5.25 5.75 -12.14
C PRO A 43 4.33 6.80 -12.75
N GLY A 44 4.89 7.71 -13.56
CA GLY A 44 4.13 8.74 -14.28
C GLY A 44 3.84 10.02 -13.48
N ALA A 45 4.48 10.22 -12.32
CA ALA A 45 4.48 11.54 -11.70
C ALA A 45 5.46 12.47 -12.42
N ASP A 46 4.98 13.64 -12.84
CA ASP A 46 5.75 14.65 -13.59
C ASP A 46 7.03 15.09 -12.86
N ASN A 47 7.02 14.96 -11.52
CA ASN A 47 8.19 15.13 -10.67
C ASN A 47 8.43 13.78 -9.97
N ALA A 48 9.62 13.19 -10.13
CA ALA A 48 10.03 11.87 -9.62
C ALA A 48 9.98 11.69 -8.07
N GLU A 49 9.30 12.59 -7.36
CA GLU A 49 9.13 12.63 -5.92
C GLU A 49 7.87 11.94 -5.43
N ALA A 50 6.88 11.70 -6.30
CA ALA A 50 5.66 11.03 -5.87
C ALA A 50 5.95 9.60 -5.41
N ARG A 51 5.43 9.26 -4.24
CA ARG A 51 5.65 7.97 -3.59
C ARG A 51 4.31 7.31 -3.30
N ALA A 52 4.27 6.00 -3.45
CA ALA A 52 3.11 5.18 -3.11
C ALA A 52 3.52 3.98 -2.27
N PHE A 53 2.57 3.48 -1.48
CA PHE A 53 2.71 2.19 -0.82
C PHE A 53 2.39 1.06 -1.80
N TYR A 54 3.30 0.11 -1.89
CA TYR A 54 3.16 -1.11 -2.66
C TYR A 54 2.95 -2.28 -1.73
N ALA A 55 1.89 -3.05 -1.97
CA ALA A 55 1.66 -4.35 -1.35
C ALA A 55 2.54 -5.38 -2.06
N VAL A 56 3.56 -5.90 -1.38
CA VAL A 56 4.46 -6.92 -1.95
C VAL A 56 3.93 -8.29 -1.60
N ARG A 57 3.61 -9.08 -2.63
CA ARG A 57 3.01 -10.40 -2.49
C ARG A 57 4.07 -11.49 -2.37
N ARG A 58 3.67 -12.62 -1.78
CA ARG A 58 4.53 -13.80 -1.61
C ARG A 58 4.97 -14.43 -2.93
N ASP A 59 4.26 -14.18 -4.03
CA ASP A 59 4.63 -14.61 -5.38
C ASP A 59 5.69 -13.70 -6.05
N GLY A 60 6.17 -12.68 -5.35
CA GLY A 60 7.17 -11.73 -5.85
C GLY A 60 6.60 -10.56 -6.65
N THR A 61 5.29 -10.57 -6.95
CA THR A 61 4.63 -9.41 -7.57
C THR A 61 4.36 -8.31 -6.53
N ALA A 62 4.16 -7.08 -7.00
CA ALA A 62 3.77 -5.97 -6.15
C ALA A 62 2.81 -5.05 -6.87
N GLU A 63 1.89 -4.46 -6.13
CA GLU A 63 0.90 -3.52 -6.68
C GLU A 63 0.69 -2.35 -5.70
N ASP A 64 0.58 -1.13 -6.22
CA ASP A 64 0.28 0.03 -5.40
C ASP A 64 -1.19 0.05 -4.96
N PHE A 65 -1.47 0.80 -3.90
CA PHE A 65 -2.83 1.16 -3.53
C PHE A 65 -2.87 2.57 -2.97
N SER A 66 -3.97 3.27 -3.23
CA SER A 66 -4.16 4.63 -2.72
C SER A 66 -4.63 4.60 -1.27
N TYR A 67 -3.70 4.86 -0.35
CA TYR A 67 -4.01 4.95 1.08
C TYR A 67 -5.00 6.09 1.39
N ILE A 68 -4.93 7.21 0.66
CA ILE A 68 -5.87 8.34 0.79
C ILE A 68 -7.30 7.90 0.47
N LYS A 69 -7.51 7.14 -0.61
CA LYS A 69 -8.83 6.59 -0.94
C LYS A 69 -9.31 5.61 0.14
N CYS A 70 -8.41 4.79 0.70
CA CYS A 70 -8.74 3.89 1.79
C CYS A 70 -9.17 4.66 3.06
N LEU A 71 -8.48 5.74 3.39
CA LEU A 71 -8.85 6.62 4.51
C LEU A 71 -10.19 7.31 4.26
N GLY A 72 -10.46 7.80 3.05
CA GLY A 72 -11.74 8.42 2.71
C GLY A 72 -12.94 7.47 2.83
N VAL A 73 -12.73 6.17 2.61
CA VAL A 73 -13.76 5.14 2.85
C VAL A 73 -13.98 4.91 4.35
N LEU A 74 -12.91 4.87 5.15
CA LEU A 74 -12.99 4.58 6.58
C LEU A 74 -13.40 5.77 7.45
N PHE A 75 -13.02 6.98 7.03
CA PHE A 75 -13.24 8.23 7.73
C PHE A 75 -13.86 9.27 6.79
N PRO A 76 -15.11 9.04 6.35
CA PRO A 76 -15.80 9.99 5.49
C PRO A 76 -16.05 11.32 6.23
N GLY A 77 -15.58 12.42 5.65
CA GLY A 77 -15.80 13.78 6.19
C GLY A 77 -14.80 14.24 7.25
N ALA A 78 -13.69 13.53 7.43
CA ALA A 78 -12.53 13.99 8.20
C ALA A 78 -11.70 15.04 7.44
#